data_AF-N6YZL5-F1
#
_entry.id   AF-N6YZL5-F1
#
_cell.length_a   1.000
_cell.length_b   1.000
_cell.length_c   1.000
_cell.angle_alpha   90.00
_cell.angle_beta   90.00
_cell.angle_gamma   90.00
#
_symmetry.space_group_name_H-M   'P 1'
#
loop_
_entity.id
_entity.type
_entity.pdbx_description
1 polymer ?
#
loop_
_entity_poly.entity_id
_entity_poly.type
_entity_poly.pdbx_seq_one_letter_code
_entity_poly.pdbx_strand_id
1 'polypeptide(L)'
;MVCADDYGLAPGVSEAIAALVETGRLSATSCMSALPDWRRAAPPLRALMTRAPADVGLHLTLTDQPPLSAAARRAWGERLPPLGRLLAAALARR
;
A
#
# COMPACT_ATOMS: atom_id res chain seq x y z
N MET A 1 16.99 8.64 -2.02
CA MET A 1 15.99 7.56 -1.97
C MET A 1 14.75 8.04 -2.70
N VAL A 2 14.21 7.22 -3.61
CA VAL A 2 12.93 7.48 -4.28
C VAL A 2 12.04 6.26 -4.05
N CYS A 3 10.92 6.47 -3.37
CA CYS A 3 9.94 5.43 -3.02
C CYS A 3 8.70 5.58 -3.89
N ALA A 4 8.22 4.46 -4.44
CA ALA A 4 6.86 4.39 -4.96
C ALA A 4 5.94 3.69 -3.96
N ASP A 5 4.87 4.35 -3.59
CA ASP A 5 3.83 3.79 -2.73
C ASP A 5 2.87 2.89 -3.51
N ASP A 6 1.95 2.25 -2.80
CA ASP A 6 0.80 1.53 -3.35
C ASP A 6 1.10 0.19 -4.05
N TYR A 7 2.24 -0.44 -3.78
CA TYR A 7 2.49 -1.80 -4.29
C TYR A 7 1.46 -2.78 -3.72
N GLY A 8 0.79 -3.56 -4.58
CA GLY A 8 -0.34 -4.41 -4.20
C GLY A 8 -1.70 -3.71 -4.16
N LEU A 9 -1.82 -2.47 -4.62
CA LEU A 9 -3.11 -1.81 -4.84
C LEU A 9 -3.87 -2.40 -6.04
N ALA A 10 -3.17 -2.54 -7.17
CA ALA A 10 -3.71 -3.08 -8.40
C ALA A 10 -2.59 -3.68 -9.27
N PRO A 11 -2.93 -4.55 -10.26
CA PRO A 11 -1.95 -5.15 -11.15
C PRO A 11 -1.06 -4.15 -11.89
N GLY A 12 -1.65 -3.19 -12.60
CA GLY A 12 -0.89 -2.18 -13.35
C GLY A 12 0.00 -1.31 -12.47
N VAL A 13 -0.41 -1.01 -11.23
CA VAL A 13 0.40 -0.25 -10.27
C VAL A 13 1.64 -1.06 -9.87
N SER A 14 1.43 -2.32 -9.47
CA SER A 14 2.51 -3.21 -9.06
C SER A 14 3.51 -3.50 -10.20
N GLU A 15 3.01 -3.67 -11.42
CA GLU A 15 3.82 -3.88 -12.63
C GLU A 15 4.66 -2.64 -12.97
N ALA A 16 4.08 -1.45 -12.93
CA ALA A 16 4.81 -0.20 -13.17
C ALA A 16 5.91 0.02 -12.13
N ILE A 17 5.61 -0.20 -10.85
CA ILE A 17 6.60 -0.09 -9.78
C ILE A 17 7.74 -1.10 -9.99
N ALA A 18 7.41 -2.35 -10.31
CA ALA A 18 8.40 -3.39 -10.57
C ALA A 18 9.34 -3.02 -11.73
N ALA A 19 8.79 -2.51 -12.83
CA ALA A 19 9.59 -2.06 -13.98
C ALA A 19 10.51 -0.88 -13.64
N LEU A 20 10.04 0.05 -12.80
CA LEU A 20 10.84 1.19 -12.36
C LEU A 20 11.94 0.80 -11.36
N VAL A 21 11.70 -0.20 -10.50
CA VAL A 21 12.75 -0.81 -9.67
C VAL A 21 13.78 -1.53 -10.54
N GLU A 22 13.32 -2.34 -11.51
CA GLU A 22 14.22 -3.10 -12.40
C GLU A 22 15.13 -2.19 -13.23
N THR A 23 14.66 -1.01 -13.62
CA THR A 23 15.45 0.01 -14.33
C THR A 23 16.22 0.95 -13.40
N GLY A 24 16.25 0.69 -12.09
CA GLY A 24 17.00 1.48 -11.10
C GLY A 24 16.45 2.89 -10.87
N ARG A 25 15.21 3.18 -11.30
CA ARG A 25 14.56 4.48 -11.14
C ARG A 25 13.93 4.66 -9.76
N LEU A 26 13.60 3.56 -9.10
CA LEU A 26 13.14 3.52 -7.71
C LEU A 26 14.17 2.79 -6.86
N SER A 27 14.40 3.32 -5.66
CA SER A 27 15.24 2.68 -4.64
C SER A 27 14.40 2.05 -3.52
N ALA A 28 13.09 2.25 -3.52
CA ALA A 28 12.18 1.76 -2.50
C ALA A 28 10.75 1.58 -3.03
N THR A 29 9.97 0.73 -2.37
CA THR A 29 8.51 0.68 -2.50
C THR A 29 7.82 0.34 -1.18
N SER A 30 6.61 0.86 -0.95
CA SER A 30 5.77 0.50 0.18
C SER A 30 4.57 -0.35 -0.25
N CYS A 31 4.28 -1.40 0.52
CA CYS A 31 3.30 -2.44 0.15
C CYS A 31 2.01 -2.33 0.94
N MET A 32 0.87 -2.33 0.24
CA MET A 32 -0.49 -2.39 0.79
C MET A 32 -0.90 -3.85 1.05
N SER A 33 -0.19 -4.53 1.95
CA SER A 33 -0.27 -5.99 2.15
C SER A 33 -1.62 -6.54 2.62
N ALA A 34 -2.53 -5.68 3.06
CA ALA A 34 -3.90 -6.04 3.45
C ALA A 34 -4.89 -6.07 2.28
N LEU A 35 -4.51 -5.57 1.09
CA LEU A 35 -5.39 -5.54 -0.08
C LEU A 35 -5.43 -6.88 -0.83
N PRO A 36 -6.54 -7.17 -1.54
CA PRO A 36 -6.73 -8.47 -2.20
C PRO A 36 -5.63 -8.84 -3.19
N ASP A 37 -5.08 -7.86 -3.91
CA ASP A 37 -4.09 -8.07 -4.96
C ASP A 37 -2.69 -8.44 -4.40
N TRP A 38 -2.44 -8.21 -3.10
CA TRP A 38 -1.17 -8.55 -2.45
C TRP A 38 -0.77 -10.01 -2.65
N ARG A 39 -1.73 -10.94 -2.61
CA ARG A 39 -1.47 -12.38 -2.81
C ARG A 39 -0.84 -12.69 -4.16
N ARG A 40 -1.22 -11.93 -5.20
CA ARG A 40 -0.66 -12.05 -6.56
C ARG A 40 0.67 -11.29 -6.67
N ALA A 41 0.76 -10.12 -6.04
CA ALA A 41 1.89 -9.20 -6.20
C ALA A 41 3.12 -9.55 -5.34
N ALA A 42 2.97 -10.21 -4.19
CA ALA A 42 4.08 -10.48 -3.28
C ALA A 42 5.18 -11.42 -3.85
N PRO A 43 4.84 -12.56 -4.50
CA PRO A 43 5.86 -13.43 -5.08
C PRO A 43 6.77 -12.76 -6.14
N PRO A 44 6.25 -12.04 -7.15
CA PRO A 44 7.12 -11.37 -8.12
C PRO A 44 7.96 -10.26 -7.49
N LEU A 45 7.46 -9.52 -6.49
CA LEU A 45 8.28 -8.55 -5.76
C LEU A 45 9.48 -9.22 -5.09
N ARG A 46 9.25 -10.34 -4.39
CA ARG A 46 10.33 -11.10 -3.74
C ARG A 46 11.38 -11.58 -4.76
N ALA A 47 10.95 -12.05 -5.92
CA ALA A 47 11.85 -12.47 -7.00
C ALA A 47 12.58 -11.29 -7.68
N LEU A 48 11.99 -10.09 -7.68
CA LEU A 48 12.65 -8.90 -8.20
C LEU A 48 13.77 -8.43 -7.26
N MET A 49 13.55 -8.44 -5.95
CA MET A 49 14.56 -7.99 -4.96
C MET A 49 15.85 -8.81 -5.00
N THR A 50 15.83 -10.06 -5.49
CA THR A 50 17.05 -10.87 -5.62
C THR A 50 17.94 -10.41 -6.79
N ARG A 51 17.38 -9.72 -7.79
CA ARG A 51 18.10 -9.27 -9.00
C ARG A 51 18.27 -7.76 -9.09
N ALA A 52 17.36 -6.99 -8.51
CA ALA A 52 17.38 -5.54 -8.44
C ALA A 52 17.02 -5.10 -7.01
N PRO A 53 18.00 -5.08 -6.08
CA PRO A 53 17.76 -4.74 -4.69
C PRO A 53 17.18 -3.33 -4.52
N ALA A 54 16.09 -3.22 -3.75
CA ALA A 54 15.46 -1.98 -3.33
C ALA A 54 14.87 -2.16 -1.92
N ASP A 55 14.60 -1.05 -1.22
CA ASP A 55 13.96 -1.11 0.09
C ASP A 55 12.47 -1.47 -0.04
N VAL A 56 11.99 -2.43 0.76
CA VAL A 56 10.57 -2.83 0.78
C VAL A 56 9.97 -2.49 2.14
N GLY A 57 9.00 -1.57 2.14
CA GLY A 57 8.32 -1.07 3.33
C GLY A 57 6.85 -1.50 3.43
N LEU A 58 6.23 -1.19 4.56
CA LEU A 58 4.80 -1.37 4.80
C LEU A 58 4.06 -0.05 4.54
N HIS A 59 3.02 -0.09 3.72
CA HIS A 59 2.09 1.03 3.55
C HIS A 59 0.89 0.82 4.48
N LEU A 60 0.79 1.61 5.56
CA LEU A 60 -0.34 1.53 6.47
C LEU A 60 -1.58 2.16 5.83
N THR A 61 -2.59 1.34 5.57
CA THR A 61 -3.85 1.84 5.04
C THR A 61 -4.86 2.10 6.15
N LEU A 62 -5.12 3.39 6.40
CA LEU A 62 -5.99 3.86 7.48
C LEU A 62 -7.27 4.55 6.98
N THR A 63 -7.46 4.61 5.65
CA THR A 63 -8.62 5.21 4.99
C THR A 63 -9.14 4.29 3.91
N ASP A 64 -10.44 4.40 3.61
CA ASP A 64 -11.12 3.88 2.40
C ASP A 64 -11.04 2.37 2.13
N GLN A 65 -10.22 1.60 2.84
CA GLN A 65 -10.01 0.18 2.64
C GLN A 65 -10.68 -0.67 3.72
N PRO A 66 -10.92 -1.96 3.46
CA PRO A 66 -11.41 -2.87 4.49
C PRO A 66 -10.43 -2.95 5.67
N PRO A 67 -10.90 -2.86 6.93
CA PRO A 67 -10.02 -3.03 8.08
C PRO A 67 -9.46 -4.45 8.13
N LEU A 68 -8.21 -4.63 8.58
CA LEU A 68 -7.61 -5.96 8.74
C LEU A 68 -8.12 -6.66 10.02
N SER A 69 -8.21 -5.94 11.13
CA SER A 69 -8.51 -6.51 12.46
C SER A 69 -10.00 -6.45 12.82
N ALA A 70 -10.47 -7.41 13.62
CA ALA A 70 -11.83 -7.41 14.14
C ALA A 70 -12.12 -6.17 15.02
N ALA A 71 -11.13 -5.66 15.75
CA ALA A 71 -11.27 -4.45 16.54
C ALA A 71 -11.56 -3.23 15.66
N ALA A 72 -10.83 -3.08 14.55
CA ALA A 72 -11.06 -1.99 13.61
C ALA A 72 -12.40 -2.13 12.89
N ARG A 73 -12.84 -3.36 12.54
CA ARG A 73 -14.20 -3.59 12.01
C ARG A 73 -15.29 -3.20 12.99
N ARG A 74 -15.13 -3.51 14.29
CA ARG A 74 -16.10 -3.07 15.32
C ARG A 74 -16.16 -1.54 15.46
N ALA A 75 -15.03 -0.86 15.31
CA ALA A 75 -14.96 0.60 15.44
C ALA A 75 -15.46 1.34 14.19
N TRP A 76 -15.18 0.81 12.99
CA TRP A 76 -15.34 1.54 11.73
C TRP A 76 -16.26 0.86 10.70
N GLY A 77 -16.72 -0.36 10.96
CA GLY A 77 -17.51 -1.17 10.01
C GLY A 77 -16.63 -1.89 8.98
N GLU A 78 -17.21 -2.25 7.84
CA GLU A 78 -16.51 -3.01 6.78
C GLU A 78 -15.53 -2.17 5.95
N ARG A 79 -15.48 -0.86 6.18
CA ARG A 79 -14.62 0.06 5.45
C ARG A 79 -14.10 1.15 6.39
N LEU A 80 -12.80 1.39 6.38
CA LEU A 80 -12.19 2.49 7.12
C LEU A 80 -12.75 3.84 6.67
N PRO A 81 -12.70 4.88 7.53
CA PRO A 81 -13.25 6.19 7.19
C PRO A 81 -12.70 6.73 5.88
N PRO A 82 -13.54 7.34 5.03
CA PRO A 82 -13.04 8.00 3.84
C PRO A 82 -12.20 9.21 4.22
N LEU A 83 -11.16 9.49 3.43
CA LEU A 83 -10.23 10.60 3.73
C LEU A 83 -10.96 11.94 3.94
N GLY A 84 -11.99 12.24 3.14
CA GLY A 84 -12.78 13.47 3.28
C GLY A 84 -13.45 13.62 4.65
N ARG A 85 -13.91 12.53 5.26
CA ARG A 85 -14.48 12.55 6.62
C ARG A 85 -13.41 12.88 7.66
N LEU A 86 -12.21 12.30 7.52
CA LEU A 86 -11.10 12.56 8.44
C LEU A 86 -10.57 13.98 8.31
N LEU A 87 -10.44 14.49 7.08
CA LEU A 87 -10.03 15.87 6.83
C LEU A 87 -11.03 16.87 7.43
N ALA A 88 -12.33 16.64 7.26
CA ALA A 88 -13.36 17.48 7.86
C ALA A 88 -13.26 17.49 9.39
N ALA A 89 -13.07 16.33 10.02
CA ALA A 89 -12.91 16.23 11.47
C ALA A 89 -11.64 16.93 11.96
N ALA A 90 -10.49 16.70 11.31
CA ALA A 90 -9.21 17.27 11.71
C ALA A 90 -9.17 18.80 11.58
N LEU A 91 -9.77 19.35 10.51
CA LEU A 91 -9.76 20.79 10.24
C LEU A 91 -10.81 21.57 11.04
N ALA A 92 -11.87 20.90 11.52
CA ALA A 92 -12.91 21.52 12.35
C ALA A 92 -12.43 21.92 13.76
N ARG A 93 -11.19 21.55 14.16
CA ARG A 93 -10.61 21.75 15.51
C ARG A 93 -11.55 21.37 16.65
N ARG A 94 -12.32 20.28 16.48
CA ARG A 94 -13.16 19.69 17.52
C ARG A 94 -12.54 18.41 18.04
#